data_AF-A0A497JQL6-F1
#
_entry.id   AF-A0A497JQL6-F1
#
_cell.length_a   1.000
_cell.length_b   1.000
_cell.length_c   1.000
_cell.angle_alpha   90.00
_cell.angle_beta   90.00
_cell.angle_gamma   90.00
#
_symmetry.space_group_name_H-M   'P 1'
#
loop_
_entity.id
_entity.type
_entity.pdbx_description
1 polymer ?
#
loop_
_entity_poly.entity_id
_entity_poly.type
_entity_poly.pdbx_seq_one_letter_code
_entity_poly.pdbx_strand_id
1 'polypeptide(L)'
;MQLKIGERFRGKVIKDVVTLPNGWCVIKTENKKSPQDFKVKVVFSLKPLRFLTPKHAHFAIDFYGKLCADREKALKLFSAIIEVWNSKPVDKVVRKYKSEVNGLPGYDLEYILYTLKWILEQEDINFTGRPAKRQELLDKICEKVGVKVPEGRKGSQLAVSVLCDIVGGVHPVEALLRANLDIQPRRKLA
;
A
#
# COMPACT_ATOMS: atom_id res chain seq x y z
N MET A 1 -22.17 -5.18 14.93
CA MET A 1 -22.57 -5.21 13.51
C MET A 1 -21.30 -5.47 12.71
N GLN A 2 -21.25 -6.56 11.94
CA GLN A 2 -20.02 -7.03 11.28
C GLN A 2 -20.22 -6.92 9.76
N LEU A 3 -19.23 -6.41 9.05
CA LEU A 3 -19.25 -6.36 7.57
C LEU A 3 -19.04 -7.77 7.03
N LYS A 4 -19.88 -8.21 6.09
CA LYS A 4 -19.77 -9.55 5.48
C LYS A 4 -19.60 -9.47 3.96
N ILE A 5 -18.94 -10.49 3.42
CA ILE A 5 -18.82 -10.68 1.97
C ILE A 5 -20.23 -10.81 1.36
N GLY A 6 -20.47 -10.17 0.23
CA GLY A 6 -21.77 -10.12 -0.45
C GLY A 6 -22.69 -8.98 0.00
N GLU A 7 -22.46 -8.38 1.17
CA GLU A 7 -23.23 -7.21 1.61
C GLU A 7 -22.84 -5.95 0.82
N ARG A 8 -23.68 -4.91 0.89
CA ARG A 8 -23.40 -3.62 0.25
C ARG A 8 -22.82 -2.61 1.23
N PHE A 9 -21.61 -2.13 0.95
CA PHE A 9 -21.03 -0.96 1.60
C PHE A 9 -21.13 0.26 0.69
N ARG A 10 -21.91 1.28 1.10
CA ARG A 10 -22.13 2.50 0.29
C ARG A 10 -22.57 2.18 -1.15
N GLY A 11 -23.47 1.20 -1.29
CA GLY A 11 -24.04 0.77 -2.56
C GLY A 11 -23.14 -0.15 -3.41
N LYS A 12 -21.95 -0.53 -2.92
CA LYS A 12 -21.02 -1.44 -3.61
C LYS A 12 -20.93 -2.79 -2.90
N VAL A 13 -20.92 -3.89 -3.65
CA VAL A 13 -20.79 -5.22 -3.06
C VAL A 13 -19.40 -5.37 -2.45
N ILE A 14 -19.35 -5.91 -1.24
CA ILE A 14 -18.14 -6.29 -0.54
C ILE A 14 -17.66 -7.63 -1.11
N LYS A 15 -16.47 -7.62 -1.72
CA LYS A 15 -15.83 -8.80 -2.31
C LYS A 15 -15.00 -9.58 -1.29
N ASP A 16 -14.42 -8.89 -0.31
CA ASP A 16 -13.54 -9.48 0.70
C ASP A 16 -13.48 -8.59 1.96
N VAL A 17 -13.21 -9.17 3.12
CA VAL A 17 -13.14 -8.48 4.42
C VAL A 17 -12.03 -9.08 5.27
N VAL A 18 -11.17 -8.22 5.81
CA VAL A 18 -10.23 -8.55 6.88
C VAL A 18 -10.55 -7.69 8.09
N THR A 19 -10.80 -8.34 9.23
CA THR A 19 -10.94 -7.65 10.52
C THR A 19 -9.59 -7.64 11.23
N LEU A 20 -9.10 -6.46 11.55
CA LEU A 20 -7.83 -6.27 12.25
C LEU A 20 -8.03 -6.37 13.77
N PRO A 21 -6.97 -6.70 14.55
CA PRO A 21 -7.06 -6.80 16.01
C PRO A 21 -7.54 -5.52 16.71
N ASN A 22 -7.27 -4.34 16.11
CA ASN A 22 -7.71 -3.05 16.62
C ASN A 22 -9.19 -2.72 16.28
N GLY A 23 -9.94 -3.69 15.74
CA GLY A 23 -11.35 -3.55 15.40
C GLY A 23 -11.63 -2.88 14.06
N TRP A 24 -10.60 -2.41 13.34
CA TRP A 24 -10.78 -1.86 12.00
C TRP A 24 -11.05 -2.97 10.99
N CYS A 25 -11.81 -2.67 9.95
CA CYS A 25 -12.05 -3.59 8.84
C CYS A 25 -11.43 -3.05 7.56
N VAL A 26 -10.53 -3.80 6.93
CA VAL A 26 -10.12 -3.56 5.56
C VAL A 26 -11.08 -4.33 4.67
N ILE A 27 -11.69 -3.67 3.68
CA ILE A 27 -12.64 -4.31 2.76
C ILE A 27 -12.25 -4.08 1.29
N LYS A 28 -12.48 -5.10 0.45
CA LYS A 28 -12.54 -4.95 -1.00
C LYS A 28 -13.99 -4.68 -1.40
N THR A 29 -14.22 -3.64 -2.18
CA THR A 29 -15.53 -3.34 -2.78
C THR A 29 -15.44 -3.34 -4.29
N GLU A 30 -16.54 -3.62 -4.99
CA GLU A 30 -16.60 -3.50 -6.45
C GLU A 30 -16.15 -2.12 -6.95
N ASN A 31 -15.46 -2.14 -8.08
CA ASN A 31 -15.03 -0.94 -8.80
C ASN A 31 -15.32 -1.07 -10.30
N LYS A 32 -15.04 -0.03 -11.09
CA LYS A 32 -15.56 0.11 -12.46
C LYS A 32 -14.55 -0.08 -13.58
N LYS A 33 -13.25 -0.24 -13.32
CA LYS A 33 -12.24 -0.26 -14.41
C LYS A 33 -12.24 -1.58 -15.18
N SER A 34 -12.45 -2.71 -14.50
CA SER A 34 -12.54 -4.05 -15.11
C SER A 34 -13.39 -4.98 -14.23
N PRO A 35 -13.80 -6.16 -14.71
CA PRO A 35 -14.54 -7.13 -13.90
C PRO A 35 -13.77 -7.57 -12.63
N GLN A 36 -12.44 -7.63 -12.74
CA GLN A 36 -11.53 -8.01 -11.66
C GLN A 36 -11.18 -6.82 -10.75
N ASP A 37 -11.38 -5.58 -11.20
CA ASP A 37 -11.09 -4.37 -10.43
C ASP A 37 -11.91 -4.30 -9.13
N PHE A 38 -11.29 -3.72 -8.13
CA PHE A 38 -11.88 -3.48 -6.83
C PHE A 38 -11.32 -2.20 -6.23
N LYS A 39 -11.96 -1.74 -5.16
CA LYS A 39 -11.53 -0.57 -4.40
C LYS A 39 -11.33 -0.98 -2.96
N VAL A 40 -10.14 -0.69 -2.43
CA VAL A 40 -9.81 -0.89 -1.02
C VAL A 40 -10.42 0.22 -0.18
N LYS A 41 -11.02 -0.15 0.94
CA LYS A 41 -11.53 0.78 1.96
C LYS A 41 -11.17 0.28 3.33
N VAL A 42 -11.00 1.20 4.26
CA VAL A 42 -10.76 0.91 5.67
C VAL A 42 -11.91 1.51 6.44
N VAL A 43 -12.61 0.69 7.21
CA VAL A 43 -13.75 1.09 8.03
C VAL A 43 -13.31 1.07 9.49
N PHE A 44 -13.37 2.24 10.13
CA PHE A 44 -12.97 2.45 11.53
C PHE A 44 -14.13 2.23 12.50
N SER A 45 -15.32 2.65 12.09
CA SER A 45 -16.56 2.45 12.84
C SER A 45 -17.76 2.46 11.91
N LEU A 46 -18.80 1.69 12.26
CA LEU A 46 -20.09 1.70 11.57
C LEU A 46 -21.08 2.70 12.19
N LYS A 47 -20.86 3.12 13.44
CA LYS A 47 -21.73 4.03 14.19
C LYS A 47 -20.89 4.94 15.13
N PRO A 48 -20.67 6.23 14.79
CA PRO A 48 -20.95 6.84 13.50
C PRO A 48 -20.09 6.21 12.39
N LEU A 49 -20.59 6.23 11.16
CA LEU A 49 -19.85 5.68 10.03
C LEU A 49 -18.56 6.50 9.78
N ARG A 50 -17.41 5.88 10.02
CA ARG A 50 -16.07 6.44 9.77
C ARG A 50 -15.27 5.47 8.91
N PHE A 51 -14.83 5.92 7.75
CA PHE A 51 -14.04 5.12 6.82
C PHE A 51 -13.15 6.02 5.96
N LEU A 52 -12.12 5.43 5.35
CA LEU A 52 -11.32 6.08 4.32
C LEU A 52 -11.05 5.15 3.15
N THR A 53 -10.60 5.73 2.03
CA THR A 53 -9.96 4.98 0.94
C THR A 53 -8.46 5.24 1.06
N PRO A 54 -7.66 4.23 1.42
CA PRO A 54 -6.22 4.39 1.56
C PRO A 54 -5.60 4.62 0.19
N LYS A 55 -4.45 5.30 0.19
CA LYS A 55 -3.68 5.70 -0.99
C LYS A 55 -2.20 5.50 -0.73
N HIS A 56 -1.39 5.41 -1.77
CA HIS A 56 0.06 5.27 -1.66
C HIS A 56 0.69 6.37 -0.80
N ALA A 57 0.21 7.61 -0.95
CA ALA A 57 0.69 8.74 -0.16
C ALA A 57 0.58 8.52 1.36
N HIS A 58 -0.49 7.88 1.85
CA HIS A 58 -0.65 7.62 3.28
C HIS A 58 0.46 6.70 3.81
N PHE A 59 0.84 5.68 3.05
CA PHE A 59 1.89 4.74 3.43
C PHE A 59 3.29 5.31 3.23
N ALA A 60 3.51 6.07 2.16
CA ALA A 60 4.79 6.73 1.91
C ALA A 60 5.14 7.72 3.04
N ILE A 61 4.18 8.53 3.47
CA ILE A 61 4.36 9.50 4.55
C ILE A 61 4.54 8.81 5.91
N ASP A 62 3.68 7.84 6.23
CA ASP A 62 3.78 7.05 7.47
C ASP A 62 5.11 6.29 7.56
N PHE A 63 5.54 5.67 6.47
CA PHE A 63 6.81 4.96 6.38
C PHE A 63 8.02 5.90 6.57
N TYR A 64 8.00 7.09 5.96
CA TYR A 64 9.03 8.09 6.18
C TYR A 64 9.11 8.54 7.65
N GLY A 65 7.96 8.79 8.29
CA GLY A 65 7.91 9.11 9.72
C GLY A 65 8.50 8.00 10.59
N LYS A 66 8.23 6.73 10.26
CA LYS A 66 8.84 5.58 10.93
C LYS A 66 10.36 5.52 10.72
N LEU A 67 10.87 5.80 9.51
CA LEU A 67 12.31 5.88 9.25
C LEU A 67 13.00 6.98 10.07
N CYS A 68 12.34 8.12 10.26
CA CYS A 68 12.85 9.20 11.10
C CYS A 68 12.87 8.83 12.59
N ALA A 69 11.89 8.04 13.05
CA ALA A 69 11.78 7.63 14.45
C ALA A 69 12.75 6.50 14.81
N ASP A 70 12.82 5.45 13.99
CA ASP A 70 13.70 4.30 14.18
C ASP A 70 13.99 3.66 12.82
N ARG A 71 15.16 3.98 12.26
CA ARG A 71 15.56 3.52 10.92
C ARG A 71 15.65 2.00 10.84
N GLU A 72 16.20 1.34 11.85
CA GLU A 72 16.41 -0.11 11.82
C GLU A 72 15.07 -0.85 11.77
N LYS A 73 14.15 -0.52 12.68
CA LYS A 73 12.82 -1.12 12.71
C LYS A 73 12.01 -0.78 11.46
N ALA A 74 12.12 0.44 10.95
CA ALA A 74 11.46 0.81 9.72
C ALA A 74 11.97 -0.02 8.52
N LEU A 75 13.27 -0.33 8.44
CA LEU A 75 13.80 -1.23 7.40
C LEU A 75 13.29 -2.68 7.56
N LYS A 76 12.99 -3.13 8.78
CA LYS A 76 12.27 -4.41 9.01
C LYS A 76 10.84 -4.35 8.49
N LEU A 77 10.12 -3.25 8.72
CA LEU A 77 8.80 -3.02 8.13
C LEU A 77 8.87 -3.01 6.58
N PHE A 78 9.86 -2.34 6.00
CA PHE A 78 10.08 -2.38 4.56
C PHE A 78 10.28 -3.81 4.05
N SER A 79 11.11 -4.59 4.73
CA SER A 79 11.32 -6.01 4.43
C SER A 79 10.00 -6.80 4.48
N ALA A 80 9.16 -6.55 5.48
CA ALA A 80 7.83 -7.16 5.58
C ALA A 80 6.92 -6.79 4.40
N ILE A 81 6.92 -5.53 3.97
CA ILE A 81 6.18 -5.06 2.80
C ILE A 81 6.66 -5.79 1.53
N ILE A 82 7.99 -5.90 1.34
CA ILE A 82 8.57 -6.61 0.19
C ILE A 82 8.19 -8.10 0.21
N GLU A 83 8.17 -8.75 1.38
CA GLU A 83 7.73 -10.13 1.53
C GLU A 83 6.27 -10.33 1.09
N VAL A 84 5.37 -9.44 1.51
CA VAL A 84 3.96 -9.46 1.08
C VAL A 84 3.83 -9.14 -0.42
N TRP A 85 4.64 -8.21 -0.94
CA TRP A 85 4.67 -7.91 -2.36
C TRP A 85 5.11 -9.11 -3.22
N ASN A 86 5.98 -9.95 -2.67
CA ASN A 86 6.39 -11.27 -3.19
C ASN A 86 5.37 -12.40 -2.89
N SER A 87 4.11 -12.05 -2.65
CA SER A 87 3.00 -12.99 -2.43
C SER A 87 3.13 -13.89 -1.20
N LYS A 88 3.98 -13.54 -0.22
CA LYS A 88 3.97 -14.27 1.06
C LYS A 88 2.66 -13.99 1.83
N PRO A 89 2.08 -15.00 2.52
CA PRO A 89 0.87 -14.80 3.31
C PRO A 89 1.07 -13.76 4.42
N VAL A 90 0.16 -12.77 4.49
CA VAL A 90 0.27 -11.63 5.42
C VAL A 90 0.33 -12.09 6.87
N ASP A 91 -0.44 -13.10 7.25
CA ASP A 91 -0.44 -13.67 8.61
C ASP A 91 0.93 -14.22 9.01
N LYS A 92 1.63 -14.89 8.09
CA LYS A 92 3.00 -15.39 8.33
C LYS A 92 3.99 -14.24 8.47
N VAL A 93 3.88 -13.21 7.63
CA VAL A 93 4.75 -12.03 7.68
C VAL A 93 4.51 -11.24 8.96
N VAL A 94 3.26 -11.04 9.37
CA VAL A 94 2.91 -10.40 10.66
C VAL A 94 3.57 -11.15 11.81
N ARG A 95 3.39 -12.48 11.90
CA ARG A 95 4.00 -13.28 12.99
C ARG A 95 5.52 -13.13 13.04
N LYS A 96 6.18 -13.07 11.88
CA LYS A 96 7.63 -12.91 11.77
C LYS A 96 8.10 -11.55 12.28
N TYR A 97 7.47 -10.47 11.83
CA TYR A 97 7.99 -9.11 12.02
C TYR A 97 7.37 -8.34 13.18
N LYS A 98 6.27 -8.81 13.78
CA LYS A 98 5.51 -8.06 14.79
C LYS A 98 6.34 -7.58 15.97
N SER A 99 7.24 -8.42 16.50
CA SER A 99 8.15 -8.04 17.58
C SER A 99 9.25 -7.08 17.10
N GLU A 100 9.78 -7.29 15.88
CA GLU A 100 10.87 -6.49 15.31
C GLU A 100 10.45 -5.04 15.03
N VAL A 101 9.19 -4.80 14.69
CA VAL A 101 8.69 -3.45 14.36
C VAL A 101 7.90 -2.80 15.50
N ASN A 102 7.85 -3.45 16.67
CA ASN A 102 7.07 -2.96 17.80
C ASN A 102 7.58 -1.59 18.29
N GLY A 103 6.64 -0.72 18.62
CA GLY A 103 6.92 0.65 19.08
C GLY A 103 7.15 1.68 17.98
N LEU A 104 7.09 1.30 16.70
CA LEU A 104 7.07 2.28 15.61
C LEU A 104 5.79 3.14 15.67
N PRO A 105 5.88 4.46 15.43
CA PRO A 105 4.72 5.35 15.47
C PRO A 105 3.82 5.16 14.24
N GLY A 106 2.59 5.68 14.33
CA GLY A 106 1.65 5.73 13.21
C GLY A 106 0.87 4.43 13.05
N TYR A 107 0.73 3.94 11.82
CA TYR A 107 -0.08 2.74 11.59
C TYR A 107 0.60 1.43 12.04
N ASP A 108 -0.22 0.50 12.54
CA ASP A 108 0.22 -0.85 12.93
C ASP A 108 0.62 -1.73 11.74
N LEU A 109 1.48 -2.72 11.99
CA LEU A 109 1.99 -3.65 10.98
C LEU A 109 0.86 -4.35 10.21
N GLU A 110 -0.13 -4.90 10.92
CA GLU A 110 -1.26 -5.61 10.32
C GLU A 110 -2.03 -4.71 9.35
N TYR A 111 -2.31 -3.47 9.77
CA TYR A 111 -2.99 -2.50 8.90
C TYR A 111 -2.19 -2.22 7.63
N ILE A 112 -0.88 -1.95 7.77
CA ILE A 112 -0.01 -1.65 6.64
C ILE A 112 0.01 -2.82 5.67
N LEU A 113 0.26 -4.05 6.15
CA LEU A 113 0.44 -5.21 5.29
C LEU A 113 -0.86 -5.64 4.60
N TYR A 114 -1.98 -5.74 5.31
CA TYR A 114 -3.25 -6.12 4.68
C TYR A 114 -3.73 -5.08 3.66
N THR A 115 -3.56 -3.80 3.98
CA THR A 115 -4.01 -2.73 3.10
C THR A 115 -3.11 -2.60 1.87
N LEU A 116 -1.79 -2.60 2.05
CA LEU A 116 -0.85 -2.54 0.92
C LEU A 116 -0.96 -3.77 0.03
N LYS A 117 -1.12 -4.98 0.58
CA LYS A 117 -1.36 -6.19 -0.23
C LYS A 117 -2.42 -5.94 -1.29
N TRP A 118 -3.59 -5.45 -0.85
CA TRP A 118 -4.72 -5.25 -1.75
C TRP A 118 -4.58 -4.03 -2.65
N ILE A 119 -3.94 -2.95 -2.20
CA ILE A 119 -3.63 -1.83 -3.08
C ILE A 119 -2.69 -2.29 -4.22
N LEU A 120 -1.62 -3.01 -3.89
CA LEU A 120 -0.66 -3.50 -4.87
C LEU A 120 -1.31 -4.51 -5.83
N GLU A 121 -2.14 -5.43 -5.34
CA GLU A 121 -2.95 -6.31 -6.20
C GLU A 121 -3.86 -5.51 -7.16
N GLN A 122 -4.50 -4.45 -6.65
CA GLN A 122 -5.36 -3.59 -7.47
C GLN A 122 -4.56 -2.87 -8.58
N GLU A 123 -3.35 -2.41 -8.28
CA GLU A 123 -2.48 -1.76 -9.27
C GLU A 123 -2.05 -2.74 -10.37
N ASP A 124 -1.75 -4.00 -10.03
CA ASP A 124 -1.39 -5.01 -11.02
C ASP A 124 -2.57 -5.43 -11.90
N ILE A 125 -3.76 -5.61 -11.31
CA ILE A 125 -4.99 -5.94 -12.07
C ILE A 125 -5.32 -4.84 -13.09
N ASN A 126 -5.08 -3.58 -12.74
CA ASN A 126 -5.38 -2.44 -13.59
C ASN A 126 -4.23 -2.05 -14.52
N PHE A 127 -3.11 -2.77 -14.49
CA PHE A 127 -1.92 -2.40 -15.24
C PHE A 127 -2.03 -2.83 -16.70
N THR A 128 -2.09 -1.85 -17.61
CA THR A 128 -2.14 -2.08 -19.06
C THR A 128 -0.78 -1.92 -19.75
N GLY A 129 0.30 -1.75 -18.99
CA GLY A 129 1.64 -1.45 -19.50
C GLY A 129 2.13 -0.04 -19.18
N ARG A 130 3.42 0.20 -19.42
CA ARG A 130 4.08 1.50 -19.31
C ARG A 130 5.22 1.59 -20.34
N PRO A 131 5.69 2.79 -20.71
CA PRO A 131 6.85 2.93 -21.61
C PRO A 131 8.12 2.23 -21.09
N ALA A 132 8.92 1.63 -21.98
CA ALA A 132 10.13 0.88 -21.62
C ALA A 132 11.12 1.69 -20.77
N LYS A 133 11.41 2.93 -21.17
CA LYS A 133 12.27 3.85 -20.40
C LYS A 133 11.77 4.05 -18.96
N ARG A 134 10.45 4.07 -18.76
CA ARG A 134 9.86 4.21 -17.43
C ARG A 134 10.00 2.90 -16.65
N GLN A 135 9.85 1.75 -17.29
CA GLN A 135 10.06 0.44 -16.67
C GLN A 135 11.51 0.31 -16.18
N GLU A 136 12.50 0.56 -17.04
CA GLU A 136 13.93 0.51 -16.70
C GLU A 136 14.30 1.43 -15.53
N LEU A 137 13.70 2.63 -15.46
CA LEU A 137 13.91 3.54 -14.34
C LEU A 137 13.43 2.93 -13.02
N LEU A 138 12.26 2.30 -13.02
CA LEU A 138 11.70 1.67 -11.81
C LEU A 138 12.50 0.43 -11.39
N ASP A 139 13.00 -0.33 -12.36
CA ASP A 139 13.88 -1.47 -12.12
C ASP A 139 15.16 -0.99 -11.42
N LYS A 140 15.81 0.06 -11.95
CA LYS A 140 17.00 0.68 -11.34
C LYS A 140 16.76 1.20 -9.93
N ILE A 141 15.60 1.79 -9.65
CA ILE A 141 15.25 2.28 -8.29
C ILE A 141 15.16 1.10 -7.31
N CYS A 142 14.54 -0.01 -7.71
CA CYS A 142 14.42 -1.20 -6.87
C CYS A 142 15.78 -1.89 -6.67
N GLU A 143 16.57 -2.03 -7.74
CA GLU A 143 17.90 -2.65 -7.71
C GLU A 143 18.87 -1.93 -6.76
N LYS A 144 18.83 -0.59 -6.69
CA LYS A 144 19.66 0.22 -5.79
C LYS A 144 19.50 -0.13 -4.32
N VAL A 145 18.33 -0.64 -3.92
CA VAL A 145 18.04 -1.08 -2.54
C VAL A 145 17.93 -2.60 -2.43
N GLY A 146 18.44 -3.34 -3.43
CA GLY A 146 18.47 -4.81 -3.42
C GLY A 146 17.10 -5.46 -3.58
N VAL A 147 16.09 -4.75 -4.08
CA VAL A 147 14.74 -5.27 -4.27
C VAL A 147 14.59 -5.85 -5.68
N LYS A 148 14.30 -7.15 -5.76
CA LYS A 148 13.94 -7.83 -7.01
C LYS A 148 12.43 -7.71 -7.25
N VAL A 149 12.06 -7.29 -8.46
CA VAL A 149 10.66 -7.20 -8.89
C VAL A 149 10.12 -8.61 -9.13
N PRO A 150 9.03 -9.03 -8.48
CA PRO A 150 8.42 -10.34 -8.72
C PRO A 150 7.72 -10.37 -10.09
N GLU A 151 7.60 -11.56 -10.67
CA GLU A 151 6.86 -11.76 -11.91
C GLU A 151 5.39 -11.34 -11.75
N GLY A 152 4.83 -10.70 -12.78
CA GLY A 152 3.45 -10.21 -12.76
C GLY A 152 3.18 -8.99 -11.85
N ARG A 153 4.22 -8.39 -11.24
CA ARG A 153 4.08 -7.25 -10.31
C ARG A 153 4.51 -5.90 -10.89
N LYS A 154 4.50 -5.77 -12.22
CA LYS A 154 4.93 -4.54 -12.92
C LYS A 154 4.00 -3.35 -12.68
N GLY A 155 2.72 -3.56 -12.35
CA GLY A 155 1.78 -2.48 -12.05
C GLY A 155 2.12 -1.82 -10.72
N SER A 156 2.17 -2.65 -9.68
CA SER A 156 2.44 -2.27 -8.30
C SER A 156 3.89 -1.86 -8.04
N GLN A 157 4.83 -2.21 -8.92
CA GLN A 157 6.23 -1.77 -8.85
C GLN A 157 6.36 -0.24 -8.73
N LEU A 158 5.47 0.55 -9.35
CA LEU A 158 5.51 2.01 -9.21
C LEU A 158 5.28 2.47 -7.77
N ALA A 159 4.37 1.80 -7.06
CA ALA A 159 4.11 2.11 -5.66
C ALA A 159 5.28 1.63 -4.77
N VAL A 160 5.85 0.47 -5.07
CA VAL A 160 7.01 -0.05 -4.33
C VAL A 160 8.26 0.81 -4.56
N SER A 161 8.48 1.30 -5.77
CA SER A 161 9.63 2.16 -6.08
C SER A 161 9.59 3.48 -5.29
N VAL A 162 8.41 4.00 -4.94
CA VAL A 162 8.29 5.16 -4.03
C VAL A 162 8.86 4.82 -2.65
N LEU A 163 8.56 3.63 -2.12
CA LEU A 163 9.14 3.18 -0.85
C LEU A 163 10.64 2.94 -0.98
N CYS A 164 11.12 2.39 -2.09
CA CYS A 164 12.55 2.23 -2.38
C CYS A 164 13.30 3.57 -2.42
N ASP A 165 12.75 4.59 -3.11
CA ASP A 165 13.30 5.94 -3.12
C ASP A 165 13.39 6.52 -1.69
N ILE A 166 12.34 6.32 -0.88
CA ILE A 166 12.32 6.77 0.51
C ILE A 166 13.38 6.05 1.36
N VAL A 167 13.55 4.73 1.20
CA VAL A 167 14.66 3.98 1.83
C VAL A 167 16.02 4.56 1.45
N GLY A 168 16.16 4.95 0.17
CA GLY A 168 17.33 5.64 -0.39
C GLY A 168 17.51 7.09 0.06
N GLY A 169 16.64 7.62 0.92
CA GLY A 169 16.76 8.96 1.50
C GLY A 169 15.96 10.06 0.80
N VAL A 170 15.12 9.73 -0.19
CA VAL A 170 14.27 10.71 -0.88
C VAL A 170 13.07 11.07 0.00
N HIS A 171 12.75 12.37 0.08
CA HIS A 171 11.56 12.83 0.83
C HIS A 171 10.27 12.30 0.17
N PRO A 172 9.25 11.86 0.94
CA PRO A 172 8.05 11.21 0.38
C PRO A 172 7.31 12.04 -0.66
N VAL A 173 7.23 13.37 -0.49
CA VAL A 173 6.60 14.25 -1.49
C VAL A 173 7.35 14.21 -2.81
N GLU A 174 8.68 14.21 -2.79
CA GLU A 174 9.49 14.15 -4.00
C GLU A 174 9.37 12.78 -4.67
N ALA A 175 9.40 11.69 -3.90
CA ALA A 175 9.20 10.34 -4.40
C ALA A 175 7.83 10.18 -5.09
N LEU A 176 6.75 10.71 -4.48
CA LEU A 176 5.40 10.70 -5.05
C LEU A 176 5.29 11.53 -6.34
N LEU A 177 5.90 12.73 -6.36
CA LEU A 177 5.95 13.59 -7.56
C LEU A 177 6.69 12.89 -8.71
N ARG A 178 7.87 12.30 -8.44
CA ARG A 178 8.63 11.51 -9.42
C ARG A 178 7.84 10.31 -9.94
N ALA A 179 7.03 9.70 -9.07
CA ALA A 179 6.15 8.59 -9.42
C ALA A 179 4.91 9.01 -10.22
N ASN A 180 4.58 10.31 -10.25
CA ASN A 180 3.30 10.85 -10.72
C ASN A 180 2.10 10.19 -10.01
N LEU A 181 2.29 9.85 -8.72
CA LEU A 181 1.27 9.23 -7.88
C LEU A 181 0.67 10.27 -6.94
N ASP A 182 -0.66 10.33 -6.87
CA ASP A 182 -1.46 11.02 -5.85
C ASP A 182 -1.25 12.55 -5.68
N ILE A 183 -0.33 13.18 -6.42
CA ILE A 183 -0.06 14.62 -6.36
C ILE A 183 -0.08 15.19 -7.78
N GLN A 184 -1.15 15.88 -8.13
CA GLN A 184 -1.11 16.87 -9.22
C GLN A 184 -0.91 18.24 -8.56
N PRO A 185 0.21 18.94 -8.82
CA PRO A 185 0.33 20.35 -8.45
C PRO A 185 -0.84 21.09 -9.07
N ARG A 186 -1.62 21.82 -8.25
CA ARG A 186 -2.63 22.73 -8.81
C ARG A 186 -1.89 23.73 -9.69
N ARG A 187 -2.13 23.70 -11.01
CA ARG A 187 -1.70 24.79 -11.89
C ARG A 187 -2.33 26.06 -11.33
N LYS A 188 -1.51 27.07 -11.00
CA LYS A 188 -2.04 28.43 -10.86
C LYS A 188 -2.69 28.75 -12.20
N LEU A 189 -3.99 29.05 -12.18
CA LEU A 189 -4.62 29.75 -13.29
C LEU A 189 -3.82 31.06 -13.43
N ALA A 190 -3.06 31.16 -14.52
CA ALA A 190 -2.48 32.42 -14.96
C ALA A 190 -3.58 33.22 -15.65
#